data_AF-A0A268QUR5-F1
#
_entry.id   AF-A0A268QUR5-F1
#
_cell.length_a   1.000
_cell.length_b   1.000
_cell.length_c   1.000
_cell.angle_alpha   90.00
_cell.angle_beta   90.00
_cell.angle_gamma   90.00
#
_symmetry.space_group_name_H-M   'P 1'
#
loop_
_entity.id
_entity.type
_entity.pdbx_description
1 polymer ?
#
loop_
_entity_poly.entity_id
_entity_poly.type
_entity_poly.pdbx_seq_one_letter_code
_entity_poly.pdbx_strand_id
1 'polypeptide(L)' 'MLGEKQERWLLDGLTTSQAKWNVLAQQVFFARRDGAFGPEGERYSMDAWDGYPGARQRILDFLAENNIA' A
#
# COMPACT_ATOMS: atom_id res chain seq x y z
N MET A 1 9.54 -1.31 2.58
CA MET A 1 9.04 -2.43 1.77
C MET A 1 9.63 -2.40 0.37
N LEU A 2 9.20 -1.51 -0.54
CA LEU A 2 9.62 -1.54 -1.95
C LEU A 2 11.06 -1.02 -2.20
N GLY A 3 11.54 -0.11 -1.35
CA GLY A 3 12.77 0.65 -1.61
C GLY A 3 12.54 1.78 -2.63
N GLU A 4 13.45 2.76 -2.66
CA GLU A 4 13.23 4.02 -3.38
C GLU A 4 12.97 3.83 -4.88
N LYS A 5 13.77 2.99 -5.55
CA LYS A 5 13.70 2.78 -7.00
C LYS A 5 12.36 2.19 -7.42
N GLN A 6 11.89 1.16 -6.71
CA GLN A 6 10.63 0.48 -7.05
C GLN A 6 9.42 1.33 -6.67
N GLU A 7 9.49 2.07 -5.55
CA GLU A 7 8.43 2.99 -5.16
C GLU A 7 8.27 4.09 -6.21
N ARG A 8 9.36 4.76 -6.63
CA ARG A 8 9.31 5.77 -7.70
C ARG A 8 8.73 5.22 -9.00
N TRP A 9 9.22 4.06 -9.45
CA TRP A 9 8.71 3.42 -10.66
C TRP A 9 7.19 3.15 -10.59
N LEU A 10 6.69 2.70 -9.44
CA LEU A 10 5.26 2.44 -9.25
C LEU A 10 4.45 3.73 -9.33
N LEU A 11 4.87 4.78 -8.62
CA LEU A 11 4.15 6.06 -8.55
C LEU A 11 4.15 6.79 -9.92
N ASP A 12 5.28 6.77 -10.62
CA ASP A 12 5.39 7.32 -11.98
C ASP A 12 4.49 6.55 -12.97
N GLY A 13 4.42 5.23 -12.83
CA GLY A 13 3.53 4.39 -13.65
C GLY A 13 2.05 4.70 -13.41
N LEU A 14 1.65 4.89 -12.15
CA LEU A 14 0.28 5.20 -11.78
C LEU A 14 -0.19 6.57 -12.27
N THR A 15 0.68 7.58 -12.25
CA THR A 15 0.35 8.94 -12.73
C THR A 15 0.30 9.05 -14.25
N THR A 16 1.10 8.27 -14.96
CA THR A 16 1.17 8.33 -16.44
C THR A 16 0.19 7.40 -17.14
N SER A 17 -0.39 6.44 -16.41
CA SER A 17 -1.36 5.48 -16.93
C SER A 17 -2.63 6.16 -17.45
N GLN A 18 -3.03 5.80 -18.67
CA GLN A 18 -4.33 6.18 -19.27
C GLN A 18 -5.33 5.00 -19.24
N ALA A 19 -5.00 3.94 -18.50
CA ALA A 19 -5.85 2.75 -18.42
C ALA A 19 -7.09 3.03 -17.56
N LYS A 20 -8.19 2.33 -17.86
CA LYS A 20 -9.40 2.37 -17.02
C LYS A 20 -9.21 1.74 -15.64
N TRP A 21 -8.24 0.84 -15.52
CA TRP A 21 -7.96 0.10 -14.28
C TRP A 21 -6.46 0.02 -14.08
N ASN A 22 -6.00 0.33 -12.87
CA ASN A 22 -4.64 0.09 -12.42
C ASN A 22 -4.65 -1.05 -11.39
N VAL A 23 -3.79 -2.05 -11.58
CA VAL A 23 -3.76 -3.24 -10.74
C VAL A 23 -2.37 -3.40 -10.12
N LEU A 24 -2.30 -3.46 -8.80
CA LEU A 24 -1.07 -3.77 -8.07
C LEU A 24 -0.99 -5.28 -7.78
N ALA A 25 -0.36 -6.02 -8.68
CA ALA A 25 -0.05 -7.43 -8.47
C ALA A 25 1.15 -7.58 -7.52
N GLN A 26 0.92 -8.06 -6.30
CA GLN A 26 1.94 -8.17 -5.26
C GLN A 26 1.65 -9.32 -4.27
N GLN A 27 2.63 -9.62 -3.41
CA GLN A 27 2.75 -10.91 -2.73
C GLN A 27 2.00 -11.02 -1.39
N VAL A 28 1.78 -9.91 -0.68
CA VAL A 28 1.35 -9.94 0.74
C VAL A 28 0.16 -9.03 0.98
N PHE A 29 -0.48 -9.12 2.15
CA PHE A 29 -1.73 -8.39 2.41
C PHE A 29 -1.48 -6.86 2.50
N PHE A 30 -2.20 -6.06 1.69
CA PHE A 30 -2.00 -4.61 1.61
C PHE A 30 -2.85 -3.80 2.61
N ALA A 31 -4.17 -4.04 2.62
CA ALA A 31 -5.10 -3.30 3.47
C ALA A 31 -4.78 -3.52 4.95
N ARG A 32 -5.16 -2.56 5.82
CA ARG A 32 -5.01 -2.73 7.27
C ARG A 32 -5.81 -3.95 7.70
N ARG A 33 -5.15 -4.90 8.36
CA ARG A 33 -5.78 -6.12 8.84
C ARG A 33 -5.43 -6.34 10.30
N ASP A 34 -6.37 -6.02 11.17
CA ASP A 34 -6.31 -6.44 12.57
C ASP A 34 -6.65 -7.94 12.65
N GLY A 35 -5.68 -8.73 13.13
CA GLY A 35 -5.83 -10.17 13.33
C GLY A 35 -6.24 -10.55 14.76
N ALA A 36 -6.40 -9.57 15.65
CA ALA A 36 -6.96 -9.82 16.98
C ALA A 36 -8.48 -9.82 16.93
N PHE A 37 -9.11 -10.63 17.78
CA PHE A 37 -10.54 -10.60 18.02
C PHE A 37 -10.76 -10.37 19.51
N GLY A 38 -11.36 -9.23 19.88
CA GLY A 38 -11.71 -8.91 21.26
C GLY A 38 -10.89 -7.77 21.88
N PRO A 39 -10.96 -7.58 23.21
CA PRO A 39 -10.41 -6.41 23.90
C PRO A 39 -8.87 -6.41 24.05
N GLU A 40 -8.20 -7.40 23.47
CA GLU A 40 -6.76 -7.65 23.62
C GLU A 40 -5.87 -6.65 22.84
N GLY A 41 -6.48 -5.65 22.20
CA GLY A 41 -5.80 -4.68 21.35
C GLY A 41 -5.62 -5.21 19.92
N GLU A 42 -4.85 -4.47 19.12
CA GLU A 42 -4.68 -4.77 17.70
C GLU A 42 -3.48 -5.70 17.47
N ARG A 43 -3.61 -6.66 16.54
CA ARG A 43 -2.53 -7.55 16.14
C ARG A 43 -2.22 -7.42 14.65
N TYR A 44 -0.99 -7.02 14.35
CA TYR A 44 -0.51 -6.80 13.00
C TYR A 44 0.46 -7.87 12.53
N SER A 45 0.44 -8.15 11.23
CA SER A 45 1.46 -8.98 10.58
C SER A 45 2.67 -8.13 10.22
N MET A 46 3.82 -8.43 10.84
CA MET A 46 5.09 -7.75 10.54
C MET A 46 5.69 -8.16 9.18
N ASP A 47 5.18 -9.24 8.58
CA ASP A 47 5.58 -9.76 7.27
C ASP A 47 4.57 -9.39 6.16
N ALA A 48 3.77 -8.34 6.42
CA ALA A 48 2.83 -7.76 5.45
C ALA A 48 2.93 -6.24 5.48
N TRP A 49 2.07 -5.54 4.74
CA TRP A 49 2.09 -4.08 4.69
C TRP A 49 1.80 -3.41 6.04
N ASP A 50 1.16 -4.11 6.98
CA ASP A 50 0.98 -3.62 8.35
C ASP A 50 2.31 -3.44 9.11
N GLY A 51 3.36 -4.19 8.77
CA GLY A 51 4.71 -4.00 9.30
C GLY A 51 5.46 -2.80 8.71
N TYR A 52 4.93 -2.18 7.65
CA TYR A 52 5.54 -1.06 6.93
C TYR A 52 4.59 0.13 6.76
N PRO A 53 4.00 0.66 7.85
CA PRO A 53 2.91 1.63 7.78
C PRO A 53 3.30 2.91 7.05
N GLY A 54 4.52 3.43 7.27
CA GLY A 54 5.00 4.63 6.58
C GLY A 54 5.18 4.44 5.07
N ALA A 55 5.55 3.23 4.62
CA ALA A 55 5.64 2.94 3.18
C ALA A 55 4.25 2.78 2.55
N ARG A 56 3.32 2.13 3.26
CA ARG A 56 1.91 2.05 2.83
C ARG A 56 1.30 3.44 2.71
N GLN A 57 1.55 4.31 3.69
CA GLN A 57 0.98 5.65 3.74
C GLN A 57 1.41 6.50 2.54
N ARG A 58 2.70 6.49 2.17
CA ARG A 58 3.18 7.22 0.99
C ARG A 58 2.46 6.83 -0.31
N ILE A 59 2.13 5.54 -0.47
CA ILE A 59 1.37 5.08 -1.65
C ILE A 59 -0.07 5.57 -1.57
N LEU A 60 -0.73 5.42 -0.42
CA LEU A 60 -2.12 5.85 -0.24
C LEU A 60 -2.28 7.37 -0.40
N ASP A 61 -1.40 8.16 0.20
CA ASP A 61 -1.39 9.62 0.08
C ASP A 61 -1.20 10.03 -1.38
N PHE A 62 -0.22 9.44 -2.07
CA PHE A 62 0.02 9.74 -3.47
C PHE A 62 -1.20 9.43 -4.36
N LEU A 63 -1.87 8.29 -4.14
CA LEU A 63 -3.09 7.95 -4.87
C LEU A 63 -4.20 8.99 -4.62
N ALA A 64 -4.40 9.38 -3.36
CA ALA A 64 -5.41 10.36 -2.96
C ALA A 64 -5.12 11.75 -3.53
N GLU A 65 -3.88 12.23 -3.43
CA GLU A 65 -3.44 13.54 -3.91
C GLU A 65 -3.56 13.67 -5.44
N ASN A 66 -3.34 12.59 -6.17
CA ASN A 66 -3.39 12.57 -7.64
C ASN A 66 -4.75 12.12 -8.19
N ASN A 67 -5.76 11.89 -7.35
CA ASN A 67 -7.08 11.38 -7.73
C ASN A 67 -7.02 10.10 -8.58
N ILE A 68 -6.11 9.19 -8.23
CA ILE A 68 -5.94 7.89 -8.88
C ILE A 68 -6.85 6.89 -8.19
N ALA A 69 -7.92 6.48 -8.88
CA ALA A 69 -8.94 5.54 -8.41
C ALA A 69 -8.78 4.14 -9.02
#